data_AF-A0A645CUK9-F1
#
_entry.id   AF-A0A645CUK9-F1
#
_cell.length_a   1.000
_cell.length_b   1.000
_cell.length_c   1.000
_cell.angle_alpha   90.00
_cell.angle_beta   90.00
_cell.angle_gamma   90.00
#
_symmetry.space_group_name_H-M   'P 1'
#
loop_
_entity.id
_entity.type
_entity.pdbx_description
1 polymer ?
#
loop_
_entity_poly.entity_id
_entity_poly.type
_entity_poly.pdbx_seq_one_letter_code
_entity_poly.pdbx_strand_id
1 'polypeptide(L)'
;MVDGVTLEDVFQENMTLIKSANPDTVIVNPPGVFPKTQWMEKADDYGFSVNPGFIAMFMRYEYSIYKPTELWKDLGYSLQGMNSSALLKETGRLRAEVLSMGIPTDISDEYLMMTEAIGCTTRQDLLKFKSRSLQDIMSGSSKYMKNVVREINERSRRMASEGRFWR
;
A
#
# COMPACT_ATOMS: atom_id res chain seq x y z
N MET A 1 22.92 -15.71 1.68
CA MET A 1 22.64 -15.62 0.23
C MET A 1 21.68 -16.72 -0.18
N VAL A 2 20.62 -16.41 -0.93
CA VAL A 2 20.16 -17.37 -1.95
C VAL A 2 20.90 -16.95 -3.20
N ASP A 3 21.99 -17.64 -3.52
CA ASP A 3 22.83 -17.29 -4.67
C ASP A 3 21.98 -17.25 -5.95
N GLY A 4 22.14 -16.16 -6.72
CA GLY A 4 21.57 -16.03 -8.05
C GLY A 4 20.17 -15.39 -8.17
N VAL A 5 19.55 -14.93 -7.08
CA VAL A 5 18.23 -14.24 -7.16
C VAL A 5 18.40 -12.72 -7.24
N THR A 6 17.95 -12.13 -8.35
CA THR A 6 17.97 -10.69 -8.61
C THR A 6 16.65 -10.01 -8.27
N LEU A 7 16.65 -8.66 -8.15
CA LEU A 7 15.41 -7.89 -8.02
C LEU A 7 14.48 -8.05 -9.23
N GLU A 8 15.03 -8.32 -10.42
CA GLU A 8 14.21 -8.55 -11.61
C GLU A 8 13.52 -9.91 -11.55
N ASP A 9 14.18 -10.95 -11.02
CA ASP A 9 13.55 -12.25 -10.79
C ASP A 9 12.38 -12.12 -9.81
N VAL A 10 12.59 -11.40 -8.70
CA VAL A 10 11.53 -11.11 -7.72
C VAL A 10 10.39 -10.32 -8.34
N PHE A 11 10.70 -9.35 -9.21
CA PHE A 11 9.68 -8.58 -9.93
C PHE A 11 8.83 -9.50 -10.83
N GLN A 12 9.46 -10.37 -11.62
CA GLN A 12 8.75 -11.28 -12.54
C GLN A 12 7.90 -12.31 -11.77
N GLU A 13 8.41 -12.86 -10.67
CA GLU A 13 7.66 -13.77 -9.80
C GLU A 13 6.46 -13.07 -9.15
N ASN A 14 6.64 -11.86 -8.63
CA ASN A 14 5.54 -11.05 -8.09
C ASN A 14 4.45 -10.80 -9.15
N MET A 15 4.84 -10.42 -10.37
CA MET A 15 3.89 -10.19 -11.44
C MET A 15 3.17 -11.47 -11.86
N THR A 16 3.86 -12.61 -11.86
CA THR A 16 3.25 -13.93 -12.13
C THR A 16 2.22 -14.30 -11.07
N LEU A 17 2.57 -14.11 -9.78
CA LEU A 17 1.67 -14.35 -8.67
C LEU A 17 0.43 -13.44 -8.74
N ILE A 18 0.60 -12.13 -8.97
CA ILE A 18 -0.52 -11.19 -9.03
C ILE A 18 -1.44 -11.50 -10.21
N LYS A 19 -0.89 -11.83 -11.38
CA LYS A 19 -1.69 -12.20 -12.57
C LYS A 19 -2.50 -13.48 -12.32
N SER A 20 -1.90 -14.49 -11.69
CA SER A 20 -2.57 -15.76 -11.42
C SER A 20 -3.63 -15.63 -10.32
N ALA A 21 -3.36 -14.89 -9.26
CA ALA A 21 -4.30 -14.65 -8.17
C ALA A 21 -5.44 -13.69 -8.56
N ASN A 22 -5.18 -12.78 -9.50
CA ASN A 22 -6.11 -11.77 -9.99
C ASN A 22 -6.88 -11.04 -8.85
N PRO A 23 -6.18 -10.43 -7.87
CA PRO A 23 -6.82 -9.84 -6.70
C PRO A 23 -7.59 -8.54 -7.03
N ASP A 24 -8.51 -8.15 -6.15
CA ASP A 24 -9.24 -6.88 -6.28
C ASP A 24 -8.38 -5.65 -5.98
N THR A 25 -7.38 -5.80 -5.10
CA THR A 25 -6.38 -4.79 -4.80
C THR A 25 -5.06 -5.43 -4.34
N VAL A 26 -3.96 -4.70 -4.44
CA VAL A 26 -2.62 -5.12 -4.00
C VAL A 26 -1.99 -4.01 -3.15
N ILE A 27 -1.40 -4.36 -2.01
CA ILE A 27 -0.56 -3.44 -1.23
C ILE A 27 0.89 -3.63 -1.65
N VAL A 28 1.55 -2.56 -2.11
CA VAL A 28 2.94 -2.62 -2.57
C VAL A 28 3.83 -1.83 -1.62
N ASN A 29 4.63 -2.56 -0.84
CA ASN A 29 5.56 -1.99 0.15
C ASN A 29 7.01 -2.22 -0.28
N PRO A 30 7.91 -1.25 -0.04
CA PRO A 30 9.33 -1.48 -0.22
C PRO A 30 9.82 -2.53 0.80
N PRO A 31 10.88 -3.30 0.49
CA PRO A 31 11.49 -4.18 1.46
C PRO A 31 12.07 -3.35 2.60
N GLY A 32 11.68 -3.65 3.85
CA GLY A 32 12.10 -2.91 5.04
C GLY A 32 12.77 -3.82 6.07
N VAL A 33 13.93 -3.40 6.56
CA VAL A 33 14.70 -4.12 7.59
C VAL A 33 14.24 -3.71 9.00
N PHE A 34 13.18 -4.34 9.49
CA PHE A 34 12.57 -3.94 10.77
C PHE A 34 13.32 -4.52 11.98
N PRO A 35 13.47 -3.77 13.10
CA PRO A 35 14.10 -4.28 14.33
C PRO A 35 13.45 -5.59 14.81
N LYS A 36 14.28 -6.52 15.30
CA LYS A 36 13.85 -7.84 15.83
C LYS A 36 13.12 -8.74 14.80
N THR A 37 13.34 -8.51 13.51
CA THR A 37 12.92 -9.44 12.45
C THR A 37 14.12 -10.24 11.95
N GLN A 38 13.86 -11.37 11.30
CA GLN A 38 14.92 -12.16 10.65
C GLN A 38 15.69 -11.35 9.60
N TRP A 39 15.04 -10.39 8.93
CA TRP A 39 15.71 -9.52 7.96
C TRP A 39 16.72 -8.58 8.62
N MET A 40 16.52 -8.19 9.88
CA MET A 40 17.50 -7.40 10.64
C MET A 40 18.57 -8.29 11.27
N GLU A 41 18.17 -9.40 11.91
CA GLU A 41 19.11 -10.31 12.58
C GLU A 41 20.09 -10.97 11.60
N LYS A 42 19.68 -11.16 10.35
CA LYS A 42 20.47 -11.75 9.27
C LYS A 42 20.55 -10.82 8.07
N ALA A 43 20.69 -9.51 8.32
CA ALA A 43 20.71 -8.48 7.28
C ALA A 43 21.72 -8.80 6.16
N ASP A 44 22.95 -9.14 6.53
CA ASP A 44 24.02 -9.48 5.58
C ASP A 44 23.65 -10.70 4.72
N ASP A 45 23.01 -11.73 5.30
CA ASP A 45 22.62 -12.94 4.58
C ASP A 45 21.56 -12.68 3.49
N TYR A 46 20.71 -11.69 3.72
CA TYR A 46 19.66 -11.23 2.80
C TYR A 46 20.11 -10.05 1.92
N GLY A 47 21.36 -9.61 2.04
CA GLY A 47 21.93 -8.52 1.25
C GLY A 47 21.51 -7.12 1.71
N PHE A 48 20.93 -6.98 2.92
CA PHE A 48 20.70 -5.69 3.53
C PHE A 48 22.00 -5.13 4.10
N SER A 49 22.23 -3.83 3.92
CA SER A 49 23.24 -3.08 4.66
C SER A 49 22.57 -1.93 5.38
N VAL A 50 22.77 -1.85 6.70
CA VAL A 50 22.05 -0.93 7.58
C VAL A 50 23.02 0.05 8.23
N ASN A 51 22.71 1.35 8.16
CA ASN A 51 23.55 2.39 8.73
C ASN A 51 23.52 2.36 10.27
N PRO A 52 24.63 2.73 10.93
CA PRO A 52 24.62 2.99 12.36
C PRO A 52 23.53 4.01 12.74
N GLY A 53 22.71 3.69 13.73
CA GLY A 53 21.61 4.56 14.17
C GLY A 53 20.30 4.41 13.39
N PHE A 54 20.21 3.50 12.42
CA PHE A 54 18.98 3.20 11.68
C PHE A 54 17.76 3.01 12.58
N ILE A 55 17.88 2.21 13.66
CA ILE A 55 16.74 1.95 14.57
C ILE A 55 16.24 3.24 15.21
N ALA A 56 17.14 4.10 15.67
CA ALA A 56 16.78 5.37 16.30
C ALA A 56 16.14 6.34 15.31
N MET A 57 16.62 6.35 14.06
CA MET A 57 16.02 7.13 12.98
C MET A 57 14.64 6.58 12.58
N PHE A 58 14.51 5.27 12.44
CA PHE A 58 13.27 4.59 12.07
C PHE A 58 12.15 4.85 13.09
N MET A 59 12.45 4.76 14.39
CA MET A 59 11.49 5.09 15.46
C MET A 59 11.02 6.55 15.46
N ARG A 60 11.77 7.45 14.82
CA ARG A 60 11.42 8.88 14.67
C ARG A 60 10.80 9.20 13.31
N TYR A 61 10.79 8.24 12.39
CA TYR A 61 10.29 8.45 11.05
C TYR A 61 8.76 8.48 11.08
N GLU A 62 8.19 9.63 10.77
CA GLU A 62 6.76 9.76 10.62
C GLU A 62 6.35 9.12 9.28
N TYR A 63 5.84 7.90 9.36
CA TYR A 63 5.31 7.19 8.21
C TYR A 63 4.02 7.88 7.75
N SER A 64 4.10 8.59 6.63
CA SER A 64 2.91 9.13 5.97
C SER A 64 2.59 8.30 4.74
N ILE A 65 1.60 7.43 4.86
CA ILE A 65 0.97 6.65 3.77
C ILE A 65 0.57 7.54 2.58
N TYR A 66 0.29 8.82 2.84
CA TYR A 66 -0.14 9.78 1.83
C TYR A 66 1.02 10.52 1.15
N LYS A 67 2.25 10.38 1.66
CA LYS A 67 3.41 11.05 1.09
C LYS A 67 3.94 10.21 -0.07
N PRO A 68 4.00 10.76 -1.31
CA PRO A 68 4.65 10.09 -2.43
C PRO A 68 6.02 9.57 -2.00
N THR A 69 6.31 8.32 -2.36
CA THR A 69 7.54 7.60 -1.96
C THR A 69 8.81 8.37 -2.37
N GLU A 70 8.73 9.17 -3.41
CA GLU A 70 9.79 10.03 -3.93
C GLU A 70 10.18 11.16 -2.97
N LEU A 71 9.29 11.53 -2.05
CA LEU A 71 9.53 12.58 -1.05
C LEU A 71 10.04 12.01 0.29
N TRP A 72 10.28 10.70 0.37
CA TRP A 72 10.81 10.07 1.58
C TRP A 72 12.30 10.37 1.68
N LYS A 73 12.76 10.62 2.91
CA LYS A 73 14.20 10.81 3.16
C LYS A 73 14.92 9.47 3.01
N ASP A 74 16.24 9.51 2.90
CA ASP A 74 17.07 8.32 3.01
C ASP A 74 16.67 7.56 4.29
N LEU A 75 16.33 6.28 4.11
CA LEU A 75 15.85 5.41 5.17
C LEU A 75 17.01 4.71 5.89
N GLY A 76 18.27 5.01 5.53
CA GLY A 76 19.45 4.54 6.26
C GLY A 76 19.72 3.04 6.09
N TYR A 77 19.22 2.44 5.02
CA TYR A 77 19.55 1.08 4.60
C TYR A 77 19.63 0.97 3.09
N SER A 78 20.33 -0.08 2.63
CA SER A 78 20.34 -0.52 1.25
C SER A 78 20.06 -2.01 1.17
N LEU A 79 19.65 -2.48 -0.01
CA LEU A 79 19.45 -3.90 -0.31
C LEU A 79 20.20 -4.20 -1.61
N GLN A 80 21.11 -5.18 -1.58
CA GLN A 80 21.96 -5.56 -2.72
C GLN A 80 22.70 -4.35 -3.32
N GLY A 81 23.19 -3.43 -2.47
CA GLY A 81 23.85 -2.19 -2.89
C GLY A 81 22.91 -1.09 -3.41
N MET A 82 21.61 -1.36 -3.54
CA MET A 82 20.59 -0.39 -3.91
C MET A 82 20.14 0.41 -2.68
N ASN A 83 20.39 1.72 -2.68
CA ASN A 83 19.96 2.59 -1.59
C ASN A 83 18.43 2.72 -1.52
N SER A 84 17.93 3.27 -0.41
CA SER A 84 16.48 3.38 -0.17
C SER A 84 15.73 4.15 -1.27
N SER A 85 16.33 5.19 -1.86
CA SER A 85 15.70 5.94 -2.96
C SER A 85 15.50 5.09 -4.21
N ALA A 86 16.51 4.29 -4.57
CA ALA A 86 16.40 3.37 -5.70
C ALA A 86 15.41 2.22 -5.42
N LEU A 87 15.36 1.70 -4.18
CA LEU A 87 14.35 0.71 -3.78
C LEU A 87 12.93 1.26 -3.87
N LEU A 88 12.72 2.52 -3.48
CA LEU A 88 11.42 3.19 -3.60
C LEU A 88 11.01 3.37 -5.06
N LYS A 89 11.96 3.63 -5.97
CA LYS A 89 11.71 3.67 -7.42
C LYS A 89 11.29 2.30 -7.96
N GLU A 90 11.97 1.22 -7.58
CA GLU A 90 11.57 -0.13 -7.98
C GLU A 90 10.19 -0.53 -7.42
N THR A 91 9.90 -0.13 -6.18
CA THR A 91 8.58 -0.30 -5.58
C THR A 91 7.51 0.47 -6.37
N GLY A 92 7.83 1.70 -6.79
CA GLY A 92 6.98 2.51 -7.67
C GLY A 92 6.76 1.87 -9.04
N ARG A 93 7.79 1.24 -9.63
CA ARG A 93 7.69 0.49 -10.88
C ARG A 93 6.69 -0.66 -10.75
N LEU A 94 6.80 -1.49 -9.72
CA LEU A 94 5.84 -2.57 -9.46
C LEU A 94 4.42 -2.02 -9.28
N ARG A 95 4.27 -0.93 -8.53
CA ARG A 95 2.96 -0.28 -8.34
C ARG A 95 2.34 0.16 -9.67
N ALA A 96 3.12 0.80 -10.54
CA ALA A 96 2.66 1.26 -11.85
C ALA A 96 2.25 0.09 -12.77
N GLU A 97 3.02 -1.00 -12.75
CA GLU A 97 2.73 -2.20 -13.53
C GLU A 97 1.48 -2.93 -13.03
N VAL A 98 1.27 -3.01 -11.72
CA VAL A 98 0.02 -3.56 -11.18
C VAL A 98 -1.19 -2.69 -11.56
N LEU A 99 -1.03 -1.36 -11.50
CA LEU A 99 -2.07 -0.43 -11.89
C LEU A 99 -2.40 -0.51 -13.39
N SER A 100 -1.41 -0.75 -14.25
CA SER A 100 -1.61 -0.88 -15.72
C SER A 100 -2.50 -2.08 -16.08
N MET A 101 -2.56 -3.10 -15.21
CA MET A 101 -3.48 -4.24 -15.32
C MET A 101 -4.90 -3.93 -14.84
N GLY A 102 -5.18 -2.68 -14.41
CA GLY A 102 -6.48 -2.27 -13.86
C GLY A 102 -6.72 -2.72 -12.43
N ILE A 103 -5.68 -3.14 -11.70
CA ILE A 103 -5.76 -3.52 -10.29
C ILE A 103 -5.36 -2.31 -9.43
N PRO A 104 -6.28 -1.75 -8.62
CA PRO A 104 -5.96 -0.67 -7.69
C PRO A 104 -4.89 -1.13 -6.70
N THR A 105 -3.88 -0.29 -6.47
CA THR A 105 -2.87 -0.53 -5.42
C THR A 105 -3.17 0.28 -4.17
N ASP A 106 -2.63 -0.13 -3.04
CA ASP A 106 -2.56 0.64 -1.78
C ASP A 106 -3.94 1.18 -1.34
N ILE A 107 -4.95 0.34 -1.43
CA ILE A 107 -6.27 0.57 -0.83
C ILE A 107 -6.22 -0.02 0.58
N SER A 108 -6.46 0.82 1.60
CA SER A 108 -6.48 0.34 2.99
C SER A 108 -7.76 -0.42 3.31
N ASP A 109 -7.74 -1.21 4.39
CA ASP A 109 -8.91 -1.95 4.86
C ASP A 109 -10.07 -1.01 5.18
N GLU A 110 -9.81 0.21 5.68
CA GLU A 110 -10.86 1.20 5.93
C GLU A 110 -11.51 1.68 4.63
N TYR A 111 -10.75 1.82 3.54
CA TYR A 111 -11.31 2.16 2.23
C TYR A 111 -12.17 1.02 1.70
N LEU A 112 -11.74 -0.24 1.89
CA LEU A 112 -12.55 -1.41 1.53
C LEU A 112 -13.86 -1.45 2.33
N MET A 113 -13.82 -1.27 3.65
CA MET A 113 -15.04 -1.22 4.48
C MET A 113 -15.99 -0.09 4.06
N MET A 114 -15.46 1.11 3.79
CA MET A 114 -16.28 2.24 3.33
C MET A 114 -16.91 1.99 1.96
N THR A 115 -16.14 1.44 1.01
CA THR A 115 -16.60 1.15 -0.35
C THR A 115 -17.65 0.04 -0.36
N GLU A 116 -17.46 -1.01 0.44
CA GLU A 116 -18.47 -2.06 0.64
C GLU A 116 -19.77 -1.47 1.22
N ALA A 117 -19.67 -0.58 2.21
CA ALA A 117 -20.81 0.06 2.85
C ALA A 117 -21.63 0.96 1.88
N ILE A 118 -21.01 1.55 0.86
CA ILE A 118 -21.72 2.34 -0.17
C ILE A 118 -22.06 1.52 -1.43
N GLY A 119 -21.74 0.22 -1.45
CA GLY A 119 -22.10 -0.69 -2.55
C GLY A 119 -21.16 -0.62 -3.76
N CYS A 120 -19.94 -0.11 -3.59
CA CYS A 120 -18.89 -0.24 -4.58
C CYS A 120 -18.42 -1.70 -4.63
N THR A 121 -18.41 -2.30 -5.82
CA THR A 121 -18.15 -3.74 -6.00
C THR A 121 -17.11 -4.03 -7.08
N THR A 122 -16.65 -3.02 -7.81
CA THR A 122 -15.70 -3.19 -8.91
C THR A 122 -14.36 -2.51 -8.63
N ARG A 123 -13.29 -3.01 -9.26
CA ARG A 123 -11.96 -2.36 -9.25
C ARG A 123 -12.03 -0.90 -9.72
N GLN A 124 -12.90 -0.63 -10.69
CA GLN A 124 -13.12 0.73 -11.19
C GLN A 124 -13.73 1.65 -10.13
N ASP A 125 -14.61 1.13 -9.27
CA ASP A 125 -15.17 1.87 -8.15
C ASP A 125 -14.10 2.16 -7.09
N LEU A 126 -13.25 1.18 -6.77
CA LEU A 126 -12.13 1.36 -5.86
C LEU A 126 -11.16 2.45 -6.35
N LEU A 127 -10.82 2.45 -7.65
CA LEU A 127 -9.99 3.49 -8.26
C LEU A 127 -10.64 4.88 -8.16
N LYS A 128 -11.94 4.98 -8.45
CA LYS A 128 -12.69 6.25 -8.33
C LYS A 128 -12.74 6.73 -6.88
N PHE A 129 -13.01 5.83 -5.94
CA PHE A 129 -13.05 6.12 -4.52
C PHE A 129 -11.69 6.64 -4.04
N LYS A 130 -10.61 5.92 -4.34
CA LYS A 130 -9.23 6.33 -3.99
C LYS A 130 -8.91 7.72 -4.54
N SER A 131 -9.17 7.94 -5.82
CA SER A 131 -8.87 9.22 -6.50
C SER A 131 -9.64 10.39 -5.89
N ARG A 132 -10.95 10.22 -5.64
CA ARG A 132 -11.80 11.29 -5.06
C ARG A 132 -11.49 11.55 -3.59
N SER A 133 -11.23 10.52 -2.80
CA SER A 133 -10.81 10.66 -1.41
C SER A 133 -9.47 11.38 -1.31
N LEU A 134 -8.50 11.02 -2.17
CA LEU A 134 -7.21 11.71 -2.24
C LEU A 134 -7.38 13.18 -2.64
N GLN A 135 -8.28 13.48 -3.59
CA GLN A 135 -8.58 14.86 -3.97
C GLN A 135 -9.12 15.68 -2.80
N ASP A 136 -10.05 15.14 -2.01
CA ASP A 136 -10.58 15.79 -0.80
C ASP A 136 -9.44 16.07 0.20
N ILE A 137 -8.60 15.06 0.49
CA ILE A 137 -7.45 15.18 1.39
C ILE A 137 -6.48 16.28 0.93
N MET A 138 -6.04 16.22 -0.33
CA MET A 138 -5.03 17.12 -0.88
C MET A 138 -5.52 18.58 -1.02
N SER A 139 -6.82 18.77 -1.19
CA SER A 139 -7.44 20.10 -1.31
C SER A 139 -7.98 20.66 0.00
N GLY A 140 -7.94 19.90 1.10
CA GLY A 140 -8.63 20.25 2.35
C GLY A 140 -10.15 20.27 2.22
N SER A 141 -10.70 19.69 1.14
CA SER A 141 -12.13 19.54 0.93
C SER A 141 -12.67 18.34 1.72
N SER A 142 -13.96 18.37 2.01
CA SER A 142 -14.70 17.23 2.57
C SER A 142 -15.95 16.87 1.78
N LYS A 143 -16.10 17.41 0.56
CA LYS A 143 -17.34 17.31 -0.21
C LYS A 143 -17.65 15.87 -0.60
N TYR A 144 -16.65 15.13 -1.09
CA TYR A 144 -16.83 13.73 -1.45
C TYR A 144 -17.04 12.87 -0.21
N MET A 145 -16.22 13.07 0.84
CA MET A 145 -16.31 12.29 2.07
C MET A 145 -17.65 12.48 2.79
N LYS A 146 -18.21 13.70 2.78
CA LYS A 146 -19.57 13.96 3.31
C LYS A 146 -20.65 13.16 2.57
N ASN A 147 -20.52 12.99 1.26
CA ASN A 147 -21.45 12.17 0.49
C ASN A 147 -21.33 10.69 0.86
N VAL A 148 -20.10 10.16 1.00
CA VAL A 148 -19.84 8.79 1.44
C VAL A 148 -20.48 8.55 2.82
N VAL A 149 -20.23 9.43 3.79
CA VAL A 149 -20.83 9.33 5.14
C VAL A 149 -22.35 9.35 5.09
N ARG A 150 -22.94 10.21 4.25
CA ARG A 150 -24.40 10.26 4.07
C ARG A 150 -24.94 8.92 3.53
N GLU A 151 -24.32 8.36 2.50
CA GLU A 151 -24.74 7.09 1.89
C GLU A 151 -24.64 5.92 2.88
N ILE A 152 -23.56 5.84 3.64
CA ILE A 152 -23.39 4.86 4.73
C ILE A 152 -24.54 4.98 5.73
N ASN A 153 -24.81 6.20 6.21
CA ASN A 153 -25.88 6.45 7.18
C ASN A 153 -27.27 6.10 6.63
N GLU A 154 -27.55 6.39 5.36
CA GLU A 154 -28.80 6.03 4.69
C GLU A 154 -28.96 4.51 4.55
N ARG A 155 -27.88 3.79 4.22
CA ARG A 155 -27.91 2.32 4.16
C ARG A 155 -28.11 1.71 5.55
N SER A 156 -27.41 2.19 6.57
CA SER A 156 -27.57 1.73 7.95
C SER A 156 -29.00 1.93 8.45
N ARG A 157 -29.63 3.07 8.16
CA ARG A 157 -31.06 3.32 8.48
C ARG A 157 -31.99 2.35 7.76
N ARG A 158 -31.76 2.08 6.47
CA ARG A 158 -32.54 1.10 5.70
C ARG A 158 -32.42 -0.31 6.27
N MET A 159 -31.20 -0.76 6.58
CA MET A 159 -30.96 -2.07 7.20
C MET A 159 -31.67 -2.21 8.55
N ALA A 160 -31.62 -1.17 9.38
CA ALA A 160 -32.31 -1.13 10.66
C ALA A 160 -33.84 -1.20 10.49
N SER A 161 -34.41 -0.49 9.51
CA SER A 161 -35.86 -0.55 9.24
C SER A 161 -36.32 -1.89 8.67
N GLU A 162 -35.45 -2.61 7.95
CA GLU A 162 -35.75 -3.91 7.35
C GLU A 162 -35.51 -5.10 8.29
N GLY A 163 -35.03 -4.88 9.52
CA GLY A 163 -34.73 -5.94 10.49
C GLY A 163 -33.58 -6.86 10.08
N ARG A 164 -32.78 -6.49 9.08
CA ARG A 164 -31.61 -7.24 8.62
C ARG A 164 -30.37 -6.81 9.40
N PHE A 165 -30.29 -7.24 10.66
CA PHE A 165 -29.00 -7.32 11.36
C PHE A 165 -28.41 -8.70 11.09
N TRP A 166 -27.31 -8.73 10.33
CA TRP A 166 -26.37 -9.84 10.13
C TRP A 166 -26.98 -11.26 10.09
N ARG A 167 -27.22 -11.76 8.88
CA ARG A 167 -27.09 -13.20 8.58
C ARG A 167 -25.83 -13.41 7.77
#